data_AF-A0A2E6XV55-F1
#
_entry.id   AF-A0A2E6XV55-F1
#
_cell.length_a   1.000
_cell.length_b   1.000
_cell.length_c   1.000
_cell.angle_alpha   90.00
_cell.angle_beta   90.00
_cell.angle_gamma   90.00
#
_symmetry.space_group_name_H-M   'P 1'
#
loop_
_entity.id
_entity.type
_entity.pdbx_description
1 polymer ?
#
loop_
_entity_poly.entity_id
_entity_poly.type
_entity_poly.pdbx_seq_one_letter_code
_entity_poly.pdbx_strand_id
1 'polypeptide(L)' 'MASVCEICGKKPWFGKSLSHSHRRTNRRWNPNIQRVRA' A
#
# COMPACT_ATOMS: atom_id res chain seq x y z
N MET A 1 2.93 10.05 -8.18
CA MET A 1 3.85 8.91 -8.37
C MET A 1 3.05 7.64 -8.15
N ALA A 2 2.99 6.73 -9.12
CA ALA A 2 2.46 5.40 -8.84
C ALA A 2 3.38 4.78 -7.78
N SER A 3 2.84 4.32 -6.65
CA SER A 3 3.64 3.65 -5.61
C SER A 3 4.00 2.22 -6.06
N VAL A 4 4.73 2.14 -7.18
CA VAL A 4 5.23 0.92 -7.81
C VAL A 4 6.75 0.90 -7.69
N CYS A 5 7.28 -0.21 -7.16
CA CYS A 5 8.71 -0.45 -7.06
C CYS A 5 9.29 -0.76 -8.45
N GLU A 6 10.28 -0.01 -8.92
CA GLU A 6 10.89 -0.22 -10.23
C GLU A 6 11.69 -1.53 -10.32
N ILE A 7 12.32 -1.95 -9.21
CA ILE A 7 13.14 -3.16 -9.13
C ILE A 7 12.26 -4.41 -9.01
N CYS A 8 11.22 -4.33 -8.19
CA CYS A 8 10.47 -5.49 -7.70
C CYS A 8 9.02 -5.54 -8.15
N GLY A 9 8.54 -4.53 -8.89
CA GLY A 9 7.18 -4.45 -9.41
C GLY A 9 6.07 -4.36 -8.35
N LYS A 10 6.43 -4.31 -7.05
CA LYS A 10 5.47 -4.24 -5.94
C LYS A 10 4.57 -3.03 -6.13
N LYS A 11 3.26 -3.30 -6.19
CA LYS A 11 2.21 -2.31 -6.40
C LYS A 11 1.30 -2.22 -5.18
N PRO A 12 0.56 -1.11 -5.01
CA PRO A 12 -0.37 -0.96 -3.90
C PRO A 12 -1.52 -1.95 -4.02
N TRP A 13 -1.97 -2.48 -2.87
CA TRP A 13 -3.13 -3.36 -2.80
C TRP A 13 -4.28 -2.69 -2.05
N PHE A 14 -5.51 -3.12 -2.35
CA PHE A 14 -6.73 -2.54 -1.81
C PHE A 14 -7.52 -3.57 -1.01
N GLY A 15 -8.23 -3.11 0.01
CA GLY A 15 -9.13 -3.94 0.80
C GLY A 15 -9.81 -3.14 1.90
N LYS A 16 -10.14 -3.81 3.01
CA LYS A 16 -10.86 -3.20 4.13
C LYS A 16 -10.03 -3.24 5.41
N SER A 17 -10.12 -2.18 6.20
CA SER A 17 -9.77 -2.24 7.62
C SER A 17 -11.01 -2.67 8.41
N LEU A 18 -10.87 -3.69 9.24
CA LEU A 18 -11.91 -4.17 10.15
C LEU A 18 -11.61 -3.64 11.54
N SER A 19 -12.58 -2.97 12.17
CA SER A 19 -12.50 -2.63 13.59
C SER A 19 -12.90 -3.82 14.46
N HIS A 20 -12.62 -3.73 15.77
CA HIS A 20 -13.10 -4.70 16.77
C HIS A 20 -14.63 -4.86 16.74
N SER A 21 -15.35 -3.75 16.48
CA SER A 21 -16.81 -3.73 16.31
C SER A 21 -17.29 -4.07 14.89
N HIS A 22 -16.45 -4.71 14.07
CA HIS A 22 -16.76 -5.11 12.70
C HIS A 22 -17.09 -3.98 11.71
N ARG A 23 -16.68 -2.73 11.97
CA ARG A 23 -16.82 -1.63 11.00
C ARG A 23 -15.77 -1.80 9.89
N ARG A 24 -16.22 -1.73 8.64
CA ARG A 24 -15.39 -1.94 7.43
C ARG A 24 -15.13 -0.61 6.72
N THR A 25 -13.90 -0.12 6.76
CA THR A 25 -13.48 1.08 6.00
C THR A 25 -12.57 0.69 4.84
N ASN A 26 -12.60 1.45 3.73
CA ASN A 26 -11.70 1.21 2.60
C ASN A 26 -10.25 1.53 3.01
N ARG A 27 -9.32 0.65 2.68
CA ARG A 27 -7.88 0.81 2.94
C ARG A 27 -7.06 0.47 1.71
N ARG A 28 -5.98 1.22 1.53
CA ARG A 28 -4.91 0.96 0.57
C ARG A 28 -3.63 0.65 1.32
N TRP A 29 -2.97 -0.46 1.00
CA TRP A 29 -1.64 -0.80 1.48
C TRP A 29 -0.61 -0.41 0.42
N ASN A 30 0.22 0.56 0.74
CA ASN A 30 1.31 0.98 -0.14
C ASN A 30 2.59 0.21 0.20
N PRO A 31 3.37 -0.23 -0.80
CA PRO A 31 4.72 -0.73 -0.56
C PRO A 31 5.61 0.38 0.01
N ASN A 32 6.55 0.01 0.89
CA ASN A 32 7.55 0.93 1.46
C ASN A 32 8.65 1.24 0.44
N ILE A 33 8.33 2.07 -0.55
CA ILE A 33 9.29 2.50 -1.58
C ILE A 33 10.06 3.70 -1.04
N GLN A 34 11.37 3.56 -0.94
CA GLN A 34 12.26 4.63 -0.53
C GLN A 34 12.96 5.24 -1.74
N ARG A 35 13.17 6.56 -1.71
CA ARG A 35 13.94 7.27 -2.73
C ARG A 35 15.42 7.05 -2.48
N VAL A 36 16.11 6.44 -3.43
CA VAL A 36 17.57 6.32 -3.43
C VAL A 36 18.11 7.35 -4.41
N ARG A 37 19.16 8.08 -4.01
CA ARG A 37 19.96 8.92 -4.91
C ARG A 37 21.30 8.22 -5.08
N ALA A 38 21.70 8.00 -6.33
CA ALA A 38 23.04 7.51 -6.67
C ALA A 38 24.00 8.69 -6.81
#